data_AF-A0A931CHS8-F1
#
_entry.id   AF-A0A931CHS8-F1
#
_cell.length_a   1.000
_cell.length_b   1.000
_cell.length_c   1.000
_cell.angle_alpha   90.00
_cell.angle_beta   90.00
_cell.angle_gamma   90.00
#
_symmetry.space_group_name_H-M   'P 1'
#
loop_
_entity.id
_entity.type
_entity.pdbx_description
1 polymer ?
#
loop_
_entity_poly.entity_id
_entity_poly.type
_entity_poly.pdbx_seq_one_letter_code
_entity_poly.pdbx_strand_id
1 'polypeptide(L)' 'LATLDEREQKILTLRFYGNLTQSQIAEQIGISQMHVSRLLTKALTKLRTQLSSER' A
#
# COMPACT_ATOMS: atom_id res chain seq x y z
N LEU A 1 -9.59 4.30 -6.70
CA LEU A 1 -8.24 4.85 -6.39
C LEU A 1 -8.25 6.25 -5.76
N ALA A 2 -9.29 7.08 -5.96
CA ALA A 2 -9.37 8.44 -5.41
C ALA A 2 -9.29 8.56 -3.87
N THR A 3 -9.36 7.45 -3.12
CA THR A 3 -9.28 7.39 -1.65
C THR A 3 -7.89 7.03 -1.09
N LEU A 4 -6.99 6.57 -1.96
CA LEU A 4 -5.62 6.29 -1.58
C LEU A 4 -4.76 7.53 -1.82
N ASP A 5 -3.94 7.87 -0.84
CA ASP A 5 -2.93 8.90 -1.05
C ASP A 5 -1.80 8.41 -1.97
N GLU A 6 -0.99 9.33 -2.49
CA GLU A 6 0.10 9.00 -3.43
C GLU A 6 1.09 7.99 -2.86
N ARG A 7 1.33 8.02 -1.55
CA ARG A 7 2.27 7.11 -0.89
C ARG A 7 1.69 5.70 -0.78
N GLU A 8 0.42 5.57 -0.42
CA GLU A 8 -0.33 4.32 -0.42
C GLU A 8 -0.38 3.71 -1.82
N GLN A 9 -0.68 4.53 -2.85
CA GLN A 9 -0.66 4.09 -4.26
C GLN A 9 0.72 3.59 -4.68
N LYS A 10 1.78 4.36 -4.41
CA LYS A 10 3.16 3.99 -4.75
C LYS A 10 3.57 2.66 -4.09
N ILE A 11 3.25 2.48 -2.82
CA ILE A 11 3.57 1.24 -2.08
C ILE A 11 2.82 0.03 -2.68
N LEU A 12 1.55 0.18 -3.04
CA LEU A 12 0.79 -0.87 -3.72
C LEU A 12 1.37 -1.22 -5.09
N THR A 13 1.76 -0.21 -5.88
CA THR A 13 2.40 -0.42 -7.17
C THR A 13 3.70 -1.22 -7.03
N LEU A 14 4.59 -0.79 -6.14
CA LEU A 14 5.84 -1.50 -5.88
C LEU A 14 5.60 -2.94 -5.39
N ARG A 15 4.58 -3.15 -4.55
CA ARG A 15 4.28 -4.47 -4.00
C ARG A 15 3.68 -5.44 -5.03
N PHE A 16 2.63 -5.02 -5.74
CA PHE A 16 1.80 -5.92 -6.54
C PHE A 16 2.16 -5.92 -8.03
N TYR A 17 2.69 -4.80 -8.55
CA TYR A 17 3.18 -4.73 -9.93
C TYR A 17 4.70 -4.88 -9.99
N GLY A 18 5.42 -4.31 -9.03
CA GLY A 18 6.88 -4.42 -8.93
C GLY A 18 7.39 -5.71 -8.29
N ASN A 19 6.51 -6.54 -7.71
CA ASN A 19 6.86 -7.76 -6.97
C ASN A 19 7.89 -7.56 -5.83
N LEU A 20 8.05 -6.33 -5.34
CA LEU A 20 9.00 -6.05 -4.27
C LEU A 20 8.48 -6.56 -2.92
N THR A 21 9.40 -7.04 -2.10
CA THR A 21 9.12 -7.35 -0.69
C THR A 21 8.92 -6.06 0.11
N GLN A 22 8.27 -6.15 1.27
CA GLN A 22 8.08 -4.98 2.12
C GLN A 22 9.41 -4.38 2.60
N SER A 23 10.45 -5.20 2.79
CA SER A 23 11.81 -4.75 3.14
C SER A 23 12.47 -3.98 2.00
N GLN A 24 12.38 -4.47 0.75
CA GLN A 24 12.89 -3.74 -0.41
C GLN A 24 12.15 -2.42 -0.63
N ILE A 25 10.84 -2.40 -0.41
CA ILE A 25 10.03 -1.16 -0.47
C ILE A 25 10.47 -0.18 0.63
N ALA A 26 10.74 -0.69 1.83
CA ALA A 26 11.20 0.09 2.98
C ALA A 26 12.53 0.79 2.69
N GLU A 27 13.50 0.04 2.14
CA GLU A 27 14.78 0.58 1.68
C GLU A 27 14.60 1.64 0.59
N GLN A 28 13.77 1.37 -0.42
CA GLN A 28 13.56 2.29 -1.54
C GLN A 28 12.84 3.60 -1.13
N ILE A 29 11.95 3.55 -0.13
CA ILE A 29 11.17 4.71 0.32
C ILE A 29 11.84 5.43 1.51
N GLY A 30 12.79 4.80 2.19
CA GLY A 30 13.47 5.38 3.35
C GLY A 30 12.63 5.36 4.62
N ILE A 31 11.84 4.30 4.83
CA ILE A 31 11.04 4.09 6.05
C ILE A 31 11.25 2.66 6.57
N SER A 32 10.79 2.34 7.78
CA SER A 32 10.89 0.96 8.28
C SER A 32 9.92 0.02 7.57
N GLN A 33 10.29 -1.27 7.47
CA GLN A 33 9.40 -2.31 6.92
C GLN A 33 8.08 -2.39 7.69
N MET A 34 8.10 -2.18 9.01
CA MET A 34 6.90 -2.11 9.82
C MET A 34 6.00 -0.90 9.46
N HIS A 35 6.58 0.22 9.04
CA HIS A 35 5.80 1.34 8.52
C HIS A 35 5.18 0.99 7.16
N VAL A 36 5.93 0.35 6.25
CA VAL A 36 5.38 -0.18 4.97
C VAL A 36 4.21 -1.13 5.21
N SER A 37 4.36 -2.06 6.16
CA SER A 37 3.30 -3.02 6.54
C SER A 37 2.00 -2.31 6.98
N ARG A 38 2.13 -1.28 7.82
CA ARG A 38 0.99 -0.48 8.29
C ARG A 38 0.31 0.27 7.13
N LEU A 39 1.08 0.86 6.22
CA LEU A 39 0.54 1.56 5.06
C LEU A 39 -0.16 0.59 4.09
N LEU A 40 0.41 -0.58 3.83
CA LEU A 40 -0.24 -1.63 3.02
C LEU A 40 -1.56 -2.08 3.62
N THR A 41 -1.58 -2.39 4.92
CA THR A 41 -2.79 -2.79 5.63
C THR A 41 -3.87 -1.71 5.50
N LYS A 42 -3.52 -0.46 5.82
CA LYS A 42 -4.45 0.67 5.73
C LYS A 42 -5.00 0.85 4.30
N ALA A 43 -4.14 0.81 3.29
CA ALA A 43 -4.55 0.97 1.90
C ALA A 43 -5.48 -0.17 1.44
N LEU A 44 -5.15 -1.42 1.78
CA LEU A 44 -5.99 -2.59 1.46
C LEU A 44 -7.33 -2.55 2.19
N THR A 45 -7.38 -2.10 3.45
CA THR A 45 -8.63 -1.89 4.18
C THR A 45 -9.52 -0.86 3.48
N LYS A 46 -8.95 0.30 3.07
CA LYS A 46 -9.71 1.31 2.32
C LYS A 46 -10.31 0.73 1.03
N LEU A 47 -9.49 0.01 0.24
CA LEU A 47 -9.95 -0.63 -0.99
C LEU A 47 -11.05 -1.66 -0.73
N ARG A 48 -10.90 -2.49 0.31
CA ARG A 48 -11.93 -3.46 0.72
C ARG A 48 -13.23 -2.76 1.07
N THR A 49 -13.20 -1.71 1.89
CA THR A 49 -14.40 -0.96 2.29
C THR A 49 -15.11 -0.37 1.09
N GLN A 50 -14.38 0.17 0.10
CA GLN A 50 -15.00 0.68 -1.13
C GLN A 50 -15.70 -0.42 -1.92
N LEU A 51 -15.02 -1.54 -2.16
CA LEU A 51 -15.60 -2.68 -2.87
C LEU A 51 -16.84 -3.26 -2.16
N SER A 52 -16.88 -3.18 -0.83
CA SER A 52 -18.05 -3.59 -0.04
C SER A 52 -19.16 -2.54 -0.01
N SER A 53 -18.84 -1.26 -0.21
CA SER A 53 -19.80 -0.15 -0.25
C SER A 53 -20.39 0.11 -1.64
N GLU A 54 -19.76 -0.39 -2.70
CA GLU A 54 -20.27 -0.34 -4.08
C GLU A 54 -21.24 -1.51 -4.40
N ARG A 55 -21.67 -2.26 -3.38
CA ARG A 55 -22.69 -3.32 -3.47
C ARG A 55 -24.06 -2.84 -3.03
#